data_AF-A0A1I0GNK6-F1
#
_entry.id   AF-A0A1I0GNK6-F1
#
_cell.length_a   1.000
_cell.length_b   1.000
_cell.length_c   1.000
_cell.angle_alpha   90.00
_cell.angle_beta   90.00
_cell.angle_gamma   90.00
#
_symmetry.space_group_name_H-M   'P 1'
#
loop_
_entity.id
_entity.type
_entity.pdbx_description
1 polymer ?
#
loop_
_entity_poly.entity_id
_entity_poly.type
_entity_poly.pdbx_seq_one_letter_code
_entity_poly.pdbx_strand_id
1 'polypeptide(L)'
;MNISLSPLKVMSYVVAYVFLTSGMMKLLNEEFGQHFANMGLPYPFIFVKVIAIIEILGAVFLFIQKWVKLAVIPLIFIMFGAIFLTKIPMMHTGFMAFVFESRLNVIILILLWYLYTKYPK
;
A
#
# COMPACT_ATOMS: atom_id res chain seq x y z
N MET A 1 -9.77 13.71 27.69
CA MET A 1 -10.15 12.61 26.78
C MET A 1 -9.04 11.57 26.83
N ASN A 2 -9.16 10.54 27.67
CA ASN A 2 -8.16 9.46 27.74
C ASN A 2 -8.34 8.59 26.50
N ILE A 3 -7.60 8.91 25.43
CA ILE A 3 -7.54 8.06 24.26
C ILE A 3 -6.65 6.88 24.67
N SER A 4 -7.27 5.82 25.18
CA SER A 4 -6.59 4.51 25.26
C SER A 4 -6.36 4.04 23.82
N LEU A 5 -5.24 4.48 23.24
CA LEU A 5 -4.77 4.04 21.94
C LEU A 5 -4.40 2.56 22.08
N SER A 6 -5.33 1.66 21.75
CA SER A 6 -4.98 0.26 21.64
C SER A 6 -3.90 0.10 20.56
N PRO A 7 -2.94 -0.82 20.74
CA PRO A 7 -1.88 -1.04 19.76
C PRO A 7 -2.40 -1.26 18.33
N LEU A 8 -3.57 -1.91 18.22
CA LEU A 8 -4.26 -2.16 16.96
C LEU A 8 -4.68 -0.87 16.21
N LYS A 9 -5.13 0.15 16.96
CA LYS A 9 -5.53 1.45 16.38
C LYS A 9 -4.32 2.21 15.88
N VAL A 10 -3.23 2.20 16.65
CA VAL A 10 -1.96 2.80 16.25
C VAL A 10 -1.45 2.16 14.96
N MET A 11 -1.46 0.83 14.87
CA MET A 11 -1.10 0.11 13.63
C MET A 11 -1.99 0.52 12.46
N SER A 12 -3.31 0.63 12.68
CA SER A 12 -4.26 1.05 11.64
C SER A 12 -3.95 2.45 11.11
N TYR A 13 -3.65 3.39 12.01
CA TYR A 13 -3.30 4.77 11.65
C TYR A 13 -1.97 4.89 10.94
N VAL A 14 -0.95 4.15 11.37
CA VAL A 14 0.36 4.13 10.71
C VAL A 14 0.23 3.58 9.29
N VAL A 15 -0.48 2.46 9.12
CA VAL A 15 -0.73 1.88 7.80
C VAL A 15 -1.57 2.82 6.94
N ALA A 16 -2.62 3.43 7.49
CA ALA A 16 -3.44 4.42 6.80
C ALA A 16 -2.59 5.60 6.29
N TYR A 17 -1.71 6.15 7.12
CA TYR A 17 -0.83 7.25 6.73
C TYR A 17 0.05 6.89 5.54
N VAL A 18 0.65 5.70 5.52
CA VAL A 18 1.51 5.27 4.40
C VAL A 18 0.70 5.15 3.10
N PHE A 19 -0.48 4.56 3.14
CA PHE A 19 -1.32 4.44 1.95
C PHE A 19 -1.89 5.77 1.48
N LEU A 20 -2.28 6.64 2.41
CA LEU A 20 -2.80 7.96 2.09
C LEU A 20 -1.72 8.80 1.38
N THR A 21 -0.51 8.84 1.94
CA THR A 21 0.61 9.57 1.35
C THR A 21 1.05 8.97 0.01
N SER A 22 1.16 7.64 -0.10
CA SER A 22 1.52 6.97 -1.35
C SER A 22 0.48 7.21 -2.46
N GLY A 23 -0.80 7.08 -2.13
CA GLY A 23 -1.90 7.30 -3.06
C GLY A 23 -1.97 8.76 -3.52
N MET A 24 -1.84 9.72 -2.59
CA MET A 24 -1.78 11.14 -2.97
C MET A 24 -0.59 11.43 -3.89
N MET A 25 0.58 10.88 -3.60
CA MET A 25 1.77 11.07 -4.44
C MET A 25 1.57 10.53 -5.86
N LYS A 26 0.89 9.37 -6.01
CA LYS A 26 0.55 8.80 -7.33
C LYS A 26 -0.48 9.61 -8.11
N LEU A 27 -1.35 10.37 -7.43
CA LEU A 27 -2.30 11.27 -8.09
C LEU A 27 -1.66 12.59 -8.52
N LEU A 28 -0.72 13.11 -7.71
CA LEU A 28 -0.10 14.41 -7.94
C LEU A 28 1.09 14.34 -8.89
N ASN A 29 1.77 13.19 -8.97
CA ASN A 29 2.96 13.03 -9.79
C ASN A 29 2.70 12.10 -11.00
N GLU A 30 2.74 12.69 -12.20
CA GLU A 30 2.58 11.96 -13.46
C GLU A 30 3.78 11.06 -13.81
N GLU A 31 4.94 11.22 -13.16
CA GLU A 31 6.13 10.37 -13.33
C GLU A 31 5.83 8.91 -13.02
N PHE A 32 4.90 8.63 -12.09
CA PHE A 32 4.48 7.25 -11.81
C PHE A 32 3.80 6.63 -13.04
N GLY A 33 3.01 7.41 -13.78
CA GLY A 33 2.41 6.98 -15.04
C GLY A 33 3.46 6.68 -16.10
N GLN A 34 4.49 7.53 -16.22
CA GLN A 34 5.62 7.29 -17.13
C GLN A 34 6.44 6.06 -16.73
N HIS A 35 6.66 5.82 -15.43
CA HIS A 35 7.35 4.63 -14.95
C HIS A 35 6.59 3.35 -15.30
N PHE A 36 5.27 3.36 -15.14
CA PHE A 36 4.40 2.24 -15.54
C PHE A 36 4.35 2.07 -17.06
N ALA A 37 4.45 3.16 -17.83
CA ALA A 37 4.56 3.10 -19.30
C ALA A 37 5.86 2.42 -19.74
N ASN A 38 6.98 2.74 -19.09
CA ASN A 38 8.28 2.13 -19.34
C ASN A 38 8.31 0.64 -18.96
N MET A 39 7.43 0.19 -18.05
CA MET A 39 7.24 -1.22 -17.72
C MET A 39 6.40 -2.00 -18.74
N GLY A 40 5.84 -1.35 -19.76
CA GLY A 40 5.06 -1.99 -20.82
C GLY A 40 3.62 -2.33 -20.43
N LEU A 41 3.06 -1.68 -19.41
CA LEU A 41 1.68 -1.93 -18.97
C LEU A 41 0.66 -1.28 -19.92
N PRO A 42 -0.48 -1.96 -20.19
CA PRO A 42 -1.58 -1.36 -20.91
C PRO A 42 -2.23 -0.24 -20.06
N TYR A 43 -2.42 0.94 -20.66
CA TYR A 43 -3.04 2.11 -20.02
C TYR A 43 -2.42 2.53 -18.67
N PRO A 44 -1.11 2.83 -18.62
CA PRO A 44 -0.35 3.00 -17.39
C PRO A 44 -0.88 4.15 -16.51
N PHE A 45 -1.27 5.28 -17.12
CA PHE A 45 -1.83 6.43 -16.40
C PHE A 45 -3.19 6.13 -15.74
N ILE A 46 -4.04 5.32 -16.38
CA ILE A 46 -5.33 4.93 -15.82
C ILE A 46 -5.10 3.97 -14.65
N PHE A 47 -4.20 3.01 -14.84
CA PHE A 47 -3.87 2.01 -13.82
C PHE A 47 -3.32 2.65 -12.54
N VAL A 48 -2.38 3.61 -12.67
CA VAL A 48 -1.83 4.37 -11.53
C VAL A 48 -2.92 5.14 -10.79
N LYS A 49 -3.84 5.81 -11.51
CA LYS A 49 -4.96 6.53 -10.90
C LYS A 49 -5.90 5.59 -10.14
N VAL A 50 -6.24 4.44 -10.71
CA VAL A 50 -7.09 3.43 -10.05
C VAL A 50 -6.44 2.91 -8.78
N ILE A 51 -5.15 2.54 -8.82
CA ILE A 51 -4.40 2.13 -7.63
C ILE A 51 -4.45 3.22 -6.57
N ALA A 52 -4.15 4.46 -6.95
CA ALA A 52 -4.09 5.59 -6.03
C ALA A 52 -5.43 5.86 -5.34
N ILE A 53 -6.55 5.76 -6.07
CA ILE A 53 -7.90 5.90 -5.51
C ILE A 53 -8.18 4.79 -4.49
N ILE A 54 -7.85 3.54 -4.81
CA ILE A 54 -8.06 2.41 -3.90
C ILE A 54 -7.20 2.56 -2.64
N GLU A 55 -5.96 3.02 -2.76
CA GLU A 55 -5.08 3.29 -1.62
C GLU A 55 -5.64 4.37 -0.71
N ILE A 56 -6.11 5.49 -1.27
CA ILE A 56 -6.69 6.59 -0.48
C ILE A 56 -7.97 6.15 0.20
N LEU A 57 -8.89 5.47 -0.52
CA LEU A 57 -10.13 4.98 0.07
C LEU A 57 -9.87 3.95 1.17
N GLY A 58 -8.95 3.01 0.94
CA GLY A 58 -8.52 2.03 1.93
C GLY A 58 -7.89 2.68 3.16
N ALA A 59 -7.04 3.69 2.95
CA ALA A 59 -6.45 4.47 4.04
C ALA A 59 -7.51 5.21 4.87
N VAL A 60 -8.49 5.83 4.23
CA VAL A 60 -9.61 6.50 4.92
C VAL A 60 -10.38 5.50 5.77
N PHE A 61 -10.71 4.32 5.24
CA PHE A 61 -11.38 3.25 5.99
C PHE A 61 -10.57 2.74 7.19
N LEU A 62 -9.25 2.58 7.02
CA LEU A 62 -8.34 2.26 8.12
C LEU A 62 -8.30 3.38 9.18
N PHE A 63 -8.32 4.64 8.76
CA PHE A 63 -8.29 5.81 9.64
C PHE A 63 -9.57 5.96 10.46
N ILE A 64 -10.74 5.72 9.87
CA ILE A 64 -12.01 5.73 10.62
C ILE A 64 -12.26 4.42 11.38
N GLN A 65 -11.35 3.43 11.28
CA GLN A 65 -11.46 2.08 11.85
C GLN A 65 -12.76 1.36 11.49
N LYS A 66 -13.35 1.71 10.35
CA LYS A 66 -14.61 1.16 9.87
C LYS A 66 -14.31 0.29 8.67
N TRP A 67 -14.83 -0.93 8.67
CA TRP A 67 -14.71 -1.87 7.56
C TRP A 67 -13.25 -2.21 7.22
N VAL A 68 -12.40 -2.23 8.26
CA VAL A 68 -10.96 -2.48 8.16
C VAL A 68 -10.66 -3.77 7.40
N LYS A 69 -11.39 -4.86 7.67
CA LYS A 69 -11.21 -6.12 6.93
C LYS A 69 -11.42 -5.99 5.43
N LEU A 70 -12.47 -5.27 5.01
CA LEU A 70 -12.78 -5.06 3.60
C LEU A 70 -11.76 -4.12 2.94
N ALA A 71 -11.26 -3.12 3.67
CA ALA A 71 -10.23 -2.21 3.18
C ALA A 71 -8.86 -2.90 3.04
N VAL A 72 -8.53 -3.83 3.94
CA VAL A 72 -7.23 -4.51 3.95
C VAL A 72 -7.04 -5.44 2.76
N ILE A 73 -8.09 -6.14 2.30
CA ILE A 73 -8.02 -7.06 1.15
C ILE A 73 -7.46 -6.39 -0.12
N PRO A 74 -8.04 -5.29 -0.63
CA PRO A 74 -7.53 -4.61 -1.81
C PRO A 74 -6.16 -3.97 -1.57
N LEU A 75 -5.87 -3.47 -0.36
CA LEU A 75 -4.55 -2.93 -0.02
C LEU A 75 -3.45 -4.00 -0.07
N ILE A 76 -3.74 -5.22 0.40
CA ILE A 76 -2.83 -6.36 0.29
C ILE A 76 -2.56 -6.68 -1.19
N PHE A 77 -3.60 -6.69 -2.03
CA PHE A 77 -3.45 -6.96 -3.46
C PHE A 77 -2.55 -5.93 -4.15
N ILE A 78 -2.74 -4.64 -3.83
CA ILE A 78 -1.88 -3.56 -4.35
C ILE A 78 -0.44 -3.70 -3.87
N MET A 79 -0.21 -4.11 -2.62
CA MET A 79 1.15 -4.36 -2.12
C MET A 79 1.83 -5.52 -2.85
N PHE A 80 1.11 -6.60 -3.16
CA PHE A 80 1.65 -7.65 -4.02
C PHE A 80 1.98 -7.09 -5.40
N GLY A 81 1.07 -6.38 -6.05
CA GLY A 81 1.33 -5.74 -7.33
C GLY A 81 2.58 -4.86 -7.31
N ALA A 82 2.76 -4.03 -6.28
CA ALA A 82 3.94 -3.19 -6.12
C ALA A 82 5.24 -4.02 -6.05
N ILE A 83 5.26 -5.11 -5.28
CA ILE A 83 6.44 -6.00 -5.19
C ILE A 83 6.72 -6.68 -6.54
N PHE A 84 5.69 -7.25 -7.17
CA PHE A 84 5.83 -7.96 -8.44
C PHE A 84 6.28 -7.05 -9.58
N LEU A 85 5.69 -5.87 -9.72
CA LEU A 85 5.96 -4.98 -10.83
C LEU A 85 7.25 -4.17 -10.65
N THR A 86 7.57 -3.75 -9.42
CA THR A 86 8.69 -2.80 -9.20
C THR A 86 9.96 -3.47 -8.69
N LYS A 87 9.85 -4.57 -7.92
CA LYS A 87 11.00 -5.15 -7.22
C LYS A 87 11.54 -6.41 -7.88
N ILE A 88 10.73 -7.20 -8.57
CA ILE A 88 11.22 -8.35 -9.35
C ILE A 88 12.23 -7.94 -10.43
N PRO A 89 12.03 -6.85 -11.20
CA PRO A 89 13.05 -6.39 -12.15
C PRO A 89 14.37 -5.98 -11.46
N MET A 90 14.30 -5.49 -10.22
CA MET A 90 15.50 -5.15 -9.42
C MET A 90 16.23 -6.39 -8.89
N MET A 91 15.65 -7.59 -8.96
CA MET A 91 16.33 -8.82 -8.54
C MET A 91 17.63 -9.06 -9.34
N HIS A 92 17.71 -8.53 -10.57
CA HIS A 92 18.92 -8.53 -11.40
C HIS A 92 20.07 -7.68 -10.83
N THR A 93 19.80 -6.71 -9.96
CA THR A 93 20.82 -5.84 -9.33
C THR A 93 21.41 -6.43 -8.04
N GLY A 94 20.82 -7.51 -7.51
CA GLY A 94 21.33 -8.25 -6.35
C GLY A 94 20.29 -8.44 -5.24
N PHE A 95 20.36 -9.59 -4.55
CA PHE A 95 19.39 -9.99 -3.52
C PHE A 95 19.31 -8.99 -2.36
N MET A 96 20.44 -8.46 -1.89
CA MET A 96 20.46 -7.51 -0.78
C MET A 96 19.82 -6.17 -1.15
N ALA A 97 20.02 -5.69 -2.38
CA ALA A 97 19.38 -4.48 -2.89
C ALA A 97 17.86 -4.66 -2.98
N PHE A 98 17.41 -5.81 -3.48
CA PHE A 98 15.99 -6.16 -3.49
C PHE A 98 15.37 -6.13 -2.09
N VAL A 99 15.98 -6.80 -1.11
CA VAL A 99 15.45 -6.85 0.27
C VAL A 99 15.43 -5.45 0.88
N PHE A 100 16.49 -4.68 0.69
CA PHE A 100 16.58 -3.31 1.20
C PHE A 100 15.50 -2.42 0.60
N GLU A 101 15.31 -2.45 -0.71
CA GLU A 101 14.32 -1.65 -1.43
C GLU A 101 12.87 -2.09 -1.20
N SER A 102 12.66 -3.35 -0.82
CA SER A 102 11.33 -3.92 -0.55
C SER A 102 10.91 -3.82 0.92
N ARG A 103 11.80 -3.35 1.82
CA ARG A 103 11.61 -3.34 3.27
C ARG A 103 10.26 -2.75 3.70
N LEU A 104 9.89 -1.63 3.09
CA LEU A 104 8.64 -0.93 3.40
C LEU A 104 7.43 -1.77 3.01
N ASN A 105 7.43 -2.33 1.80
CA ASN A 105 6.34 -3.17 1.31
C ASN A 105 6.15 -4.42 2.17
N VAL A 106 7.24 -5.08 2.58
CA VAL A 106 7.18 -6.28 3.43
C VAL A 106 6.60 -5.95 4.81
N ILE A 107 7.05 -4.87 5.44
CA ILE A 107 6.53 -4.44 6.75
C ILE A 107 5.04 -4.11 6.66
N ILE A 108 4.62 -3.34 5.66
CA ILE A 108 3.22 -2.97 5.47
C ILE A 108 2.35 -4.21 5.19
N LEU A 109 2.85 -5.16 4.41
CA LEU A 109 2.13 -6.40 4.11
C LEU A 109 1.88 -7.22 5.39
N ILE A 110 2.89 -7.34 6.26
CA ILE A 110 2.76 -8.03 7.55
C ILE A 110 1.76 -7.30 8.45
N LEU A 111 1.82 -5.97 8.51
CA LEU A 111 0.90 -5.16 9.31
C LEU A 111 -0.55 -5.29 8.80
N LEU A 112 -0.77 -5.23 7.50
CA LEU A 112 -2.07 -5.46 6.88
C LEU A 112 -2.60 -6.86 7.22
N TRP A 113 -1.78 -7.90 7.09
CA TRP A 113 -2.17 -9.26 7.45
C TRP A 113 -2.54 -9.40 8.93
N TYR A 114 -1.80 -8.74 9.83
CA TYR A 114 -2.13 -8.68 11.24
C TYR A 114 -3.46 -7.96 11.50
N LEU A 115 -3.70 -6.81 10.85
CA LEU A 115 -4.96 -6.08 10.95
C LEU A 115 -6.14 -6.94 10.45
N TYR A 116 -5.96 -7.68 9.37
CA TYR A 116 -6.98 -8.60 8.84
C TYR A 116 -7.36 -9.71 9.84
N THR A 117 -6.39 -10.28 10.55
CA THR A 117 -6.64 -11.37 11.51
C THR A 117 -7.26 -10.88 12.82
N LYS A 118 -6.94 -9.66 13.26
CA LYS A 118 -7.36 -9.14 14.57
C LYS A 118 -8.67 -8.37 14.60
N TYR A 119 -9.09 -7.73 13.50
CA TYR A 119 -10.39 -7.05 13.49
C TYR A 119 -11.55 -8.07 13.39
N PRO A 120 -12.57 -8.00 14.26
CA PRO A 120 -13.78 -8.80 14.12
C PRO A 120 -14.48 -8.49 12.77
N LYS A 121 -15.28 -9.46 12.28
CA LYS A 121 -15.98 -9.34 10.99
C LYS A 121 -16.92 -8.13 10.98
#